data_AF-A0A538LII1-F1
#
_entry.id   AF-A0A538LII1-F1
#
_cell.length_a   1.000
_cell.length_b   1.000
_cell.length_c   1.000
_cell.angle_alpha   90.00
_cell.angle_beta   90.00
_cell.angle_gamma   90.00
#
_symmetry.space_group_name_H-M   'P 1'
#
loop_
_entity.id
_entity.type
_entity.pdbx_description
1 polymer ?
#
loop_
_entity_poly.entity_id
_entity_poly.type
_entity_poly.pdbx_seq_one_letter_code
_entity_poly.pdbx_strand_id
1 'polypeptide(L)'
;MAALRLGHCATRKSRSPIPGLAHLHQCDSLPDYRGPAQAARAPGGPSARTPAPRVTIRVMDIEGVRGQLGAEHDRLQALRDEFIEGGLTSQSEEDSLAELSSSAQHQADIGTETFDRERDVSILEQVEAELADVELALRRLDDGTYGTCEACGRVIGDSRLEAKPEARFCLDDQARAERDVRGPSRSS
;
A
#
# COMPACT_ATOMS: atom_id res chain seq x y z
N MET A 1 72.03 -14.52 -20.78
CA MET A 1 70.73 -14.70 -21.46
C MET A 1 69.61 -14.41 -20.48
N ALA A 2 69.15 -13.16 -20.43
CA ALA A 2 68.07 -12.71 -19.56
C ALA A 2 66.74 -12.72 -20.33
N ALA A 3 65.66 -13.19 -19.68
CA ALA A 3 64.30 -12.82 -20.03
C ALA A 3 63.38 -13.03 -18.81
N LEU A 4 63.50 -12.15 -17.82
CA LEU A 4 62.50 -11.94 -16.79
C LEU A 4 61.33 -11.14 -17.40
N ARG A 5 60.12 -11.67 -17.22
CA ARG A 5 58.86 -11.10 -17.73
C ARG A 5 58.58 -9.76 -17.05
N LEU A 6 58.68 -8.69 -17.82
CA LEU A 6 58.30 -7.34 -17.43
C LEU A 6 56.77 -7.22 -17.42
N GLY A 7 56.21 -7.08 -16.21
CA GLY A 7 54.86 -6.59 -15.99
C GLY A 7 54.74 -5.18 -16.54
N HIS A 8 53.89 -5.02 -17.56
CA HIS A 8 53.61 -3.72 -18.15
C HIS A 8 52.48 -3.05 -17.37
N CYS A 9 52.90 -2.13 -16.50
CA CYS A 9 52.07 -1.15 -15.85
C CYS A 9 51.55 -0.16 -16.89
N ALA A 10 50.27 -0.26 -17.26
CA ALA A 10 49.63 0.70 -18.15
C ALA A 10 49.32 1.99 -17.37
N THR A 11 50.14 3.00 -17.60
CA THR A 11 50.00 4.38 -17.14
C THR A 11 48.79 5.04 -17.81
N ARG A 12 47.60 4.99 -17.19
CA ARG A 12 46.46 5.80 -17.64
C ARG A 12 46.66 7.25 -17.19
N LYS A 13 47.22 8.02 -18.12
CA LYS A 13 47.38 9.47 -18.15
C LYS A 13 46.03 10.19 -18.02
N SER A 14 45.59 10.53 -16.80
CA SER A 14 44.50 11.51 -16.62
C SER A 14 45.09 12.91 -16.53
N ARG A 15 44.95 13.67 -17.62
CA ARG A 15 45.08 15.12 -17.64
C ARG A 15 43.94 15.70 -16.82
N SER A 16 44.21 16.22 -15.63
CA SER A 16 43.32 17.14 -14.93
C SER A 16 43.75 18.58 -15.22
N PRO A 17 42.83 19.47 -15.65
CA PRO A 17 43.12 20.88 -15.89
C PRO A 17 42.73 21.68 -14.65
N ILE A 18 43.60 21.74 -13.64
CA ILE A 18 43.43 22.68 -12.53
C ILE A 18 44.82 23.25 -12.18
N PRO A 19 45.09 24.54 -12.44
CA PRO A 19 46.33 25.18 -11.99
C PRO A 19 46.24 25.46 -10.49
N GLY A 20 47.23 25.01 -9.71
CA GLY A 20 47.46 25.57 -8.36
C GLY A 20 47.70 24.61 -7.20
N LEU A 21 47.82 23.30 -7.38
CA LEU A 21 48.19 22.41 -6.27
C LEU A 21 49.50 21.68 -6.54
N ALA A 22 50.50 22.09 -5.76
CA ALA A 22 51.86 21.57 -5.76
C ALA A 22 51.90 20.07 -5.49
N HIS A 23 52.84 19.42 -6.18
CA HIS A 23 53.27 18.05 -5.91
C HIS A 23 53.87 17.94 -4.50
N LEU A 24 53.39 16.98 -3.72
CA LEU A 24 54.17 16.39 -2.64
C LEU A 24 54.33 14.89 -2.92
N HIS A 25 55.48 14.60 -3.52
CA HIS A 25 56.18 13.35 -3.29
C HIS A 25 56.60 13.32 -1.83
N GLN A 26 56.16 12.31 -1.07
CA GLN A 26 56.96 11.82 0.04
C GLN A 26 56.70 10.33 0.21
N CYS A 27 57.75 9.57 -0.07
CA CYS A 27 57.88 8.16 0.29
C CYS A 27 58.23 8.09 1.77
N ASP A 28 57.55 7.26 2.56
CA ASP A 28 58.18 6.62 3.72
C ASP A 28 57.49 5.31 4.09
N SER A 29 58.21 4.22 3.81
CA SER A 29 58.57 3.18 4.77
C SER A 29 57.48 2.71 5.75
N LEU A 30 56.77 1.61 5.41
CA LEU A 30 56.06 0.80 6.40
C LEU A 30 56.58 -0.66 6.41
N PRO A 31 56.78 -1.26 7.60
CA PRO A 31 57.30 -2.61 7.73
C PRO A 31 56.23 -3.67 7.41
N ASP A 32 56.74 -4.77 6.87
CA ASP A 32 56.07 -5.99 6.43
C ASP A 32 55.38 -6.69 7.63
N TYR A 33 54.07 -6.48 7.79
CA TYR A 33 53.25 -7.21 8.78
C TYR A 33 52.18 -8.04 8.08
N ARG A 34 52.42 -9.35 8.04
CA ARG A 34 51.54 -10.40 7.53
C ARG A 34 50.45 -10.68 8.58
N GLY A 35 49.24 -10.17 8.35
CA GLY A 35 48.05 -10.39 9.18
C GLY A 35 46.84 -10.85 8.34
N PRO A 36 45.83 -11.50 8.95
CA PRO A 36 44.90 -12.39 8.26
C PRO A 36 43.97 -11.64 7.30
N ALA A 37 43.66 -12.28 6.17
CA ALA A 37 42.82 -11.79 5.10
C ALA A 37 41.42 -11.38 5.62
N GLN A 38 41.25 -10.08 5.88
CA GLN A 38 39.95 -9.46 6.00
C GLN A 38 39.53 -9.04 4.59
N ALA A 39 38.63 -9.83 3.99
CA ALA A 39 38.02 -9.49 2.71
C ALA A 39 37.32 -8.13 2.84
N ALA A 40 37.90 -7.12 2.19
CA ALA A 40 37.30 -5.81 2.06
C ALA A 40 35.91 -5.97 1.40
N ARG A 41 34.88 -5.49 2.11
CA ARG A 41 33.56 -5.23 1.53
C ARG A 41 33.73 -4.31 0.33
N ALA A 42 33.36 -4.81 -0.85
CA ALA A 42 33.22 -3.98 -2.04
C ALA A 42 32.14 -2.89 -1.80
N PRO A 43 32.30 -1.67 -2.33
CA PRO A 43 31.25 -0.67 -2.31
C PRO A 43 30.07 -1.14 -3.16
N GLY A 44 28.87 -1.07 -2.59
CA GLY A 44 27.62 -1.52 -3.19
C GLY A 44 27.36 -0.85 -4.54
N GLY A 45 27.26 -1.68 -5.57
CA GLY A 45 26.57 -1.32 -6.80
C GLY A 45 25.07 -1.14 -6.53
N PRO A 46 24.33 -0.41 -7.39
CA PRO A 46 22.89 -0.25 -7.24
C PRO A 46 22.26 -1.63 -7.19
N SER A 47 21.61 -1.93 -6.06
CA SER A 47 20.83 -3.15 -5.86
C SER A 47 19.94 -3.34 -7.06
N ALA A 48 20.27 -4.31 -7.91
CA ALA A 48 19.42 -4.75 -8.99
C ALA A 48 18.11 -5.17 -8.34
N ARG A 49 17.10 -4.32 -8.45
CA ARG A 49 15.75 -4.56 -7.95
C ARG A 49 15.30 -5.85 -8.63
N THR A 50 15.33 -6.96 -7.90
CA THR A 50 14.89 -8.26 -8.41
C THR A 50 13.52 -8.03 -9.06
N PRO A 51 13.34 -8.37 -10.35
CA PRO A 51 12.02 -8.26 -10.95
C PRO A 51 11.09 -9.16 -10.12
N ALA A 52 9.97 -8.58 -9.67
CA ALA A 52 8.97 -9.29 -8.88
C ALA A 52 8.66 -10.64 -9.55
N PRO A 53 8.51 -11.73 -8.77
CA PRO A 53 8.30 -13.05 -9.33
C PRO A 53 7.09 -12.99 -10.26
N ARG A 54 7.28 -13.37 -11.53
CA ARG A 54 6.20 -13.59 -12.49
C ARG A 54 5.43 -14.82 -12.04
N VAL A 55 4.63 -14.68 -11.00
CA VAL A 55 3.67 -15.70 -10.60
C VAL A 55 2.71 -15.81 -11.76
N THR A 56 2.76 -16.94 -12.45
CA THR A 56 1.74 -17.31 -13.42
C THR A 56 0.46 -17.59 -12.64
N ILE A 57 -0.29 -16.52 -12.37
CA ILE A 57 -1.66 -16.58 -11.86
C ILE A 57 -2.37 -17.62 -12.72
N ARG A 58 -2.86 -18.71 -12.12
CA ARG A 58 -3.81 -19.58 -12.81
C ARG A 58 -4.95 -18.64 -13.17
N VAL A 59 -5.28 -18.55 -14.45
CA VAL A 59 -6.21 -17.56 -15.00
C VAL A 59 -7.53 -17.64 -14.24
N MET A 60 -7.66 -16.89 -13.14
CA MET A 60 -8.94 -16.47 -12.63
C MET A 60 -9.59 -15.71 -13.77
N ASP A 61 -10.88 -15.95 -13.98
CA ASP A 61 -11.63 -15.27 -15.02
C ASP A 61 -11.73 -13.77 -14.69
N ILE A 62 -10.75 -13.00 -15.16
CA ILE A 62 -10.64 -11.55 -14.94
C ILE A 62 -11.88 -10.83 -15.47
N GLU A 63 -12.47 -11.32 -16.56
CA GLU A 63 -13.69 -10.76 -17.13
C GLU A 63 -14.89 -11.04 -16.21
N GLY A 64 -15.01 -12.27 -15.72
CA GLY A 64 -16.01 -12.65 -14.71
C GLY A 64 -15.88 -11.83 -13.42
N VAL A 65 -14.66 -11.65 -12.91
CA VAL A 65 -14.38 -10.85 -11.71
C VAL A 65 -14.75 -9.38 -11.94
N ARG A 66 -14.40 -8.81 -13.10
CA ARG A 66 -14.80 -7.42 -13.44
C ARG A 66 -16.32 -7.29 -13.50
N GLY A 67 -17.02 -8.25 -14.10
CA GLY A 67 -18.48 -8.26 -14.15
C GLY A 67 -19.11 -8.32 -12.76
N GLN A 68 -18.59 -9.19 -11.89
CA GLN A 68 -19.04 -9.30 -10.50
C GLN A 68 -18.82 -8.00 -9.72
N LEU A 69 -17.62 -7.42 -9.81
CA LEU A 69 -17.29 -6.16 -9.13
C LEU A 69 -18.10 -4.98 -9.67
N GLY A 70 -18.39 -4.94 -10.98
CA GLY A 70 -19.25 -3.93 -11.58
C GLY A 70 -20.69 -4.00 -11.08
N ALA A 71 -21.26 -5.21 -11.01
CA ALA A 71 -22.61 -5.40 -10.47
C ALA A 71 -22.69 -5.02 -8.98
N GLU A 72 -21.65 -5.32 -8.21
CA GLU A 72 -21.61 -4.94 -6.80
C GLU A 72 -21.40 -3.42 -6.63
N HIS A 73 -20.60 -2.79 -7.48
CA HIS A 73 -20.45 -1.33 -7.53
C HIS A 73 -21.79 -0.64 -7.77
N ASP A 74 -22.52 -1.04 -8.82
CA ASP A 74 -23.83 -0.47 -9.15
C ASP A 74 -24.82 -0.64 -7.98
N ARG A 75 -24.80 -1.81 -7.33
CA ARG A 75 -25.66 -2.10 -6.17
C ARG A 75 -25.33 -1.22 -4.97
N LEU A 76 -24.05 -1.13 -4.58
CA LEU A 76 -23.61 -0.30 -3.45
C LEU A 76 -23.82 1.18 -3.73
N GLN A 77 -23.62 1.60 -4.98
CA GLN A 77 -23.86 2.98 -5.40
C GLN A 77 -25.33 3.35 -5.27
N ALA A 78 -26.25 2.50 -5.74
CA ALA A 78 -27.68 2.72 -5.59
C ALA A 78 -28.10 2.80 -4.11
N LEU A 79 -27.54 1.92 -3.26
CA LEU A 79 -27.82 1.93 -1.82
C LEU A 79 -27.33 3.22 -1.14
N ARG A 80 -26.12 3.68 -1.48
CA ARG A 80 -25.59 4.96 -1.00
C ARG A 80 -26.50 6.12 -1.41
N ASP A 81 -26.93 6.13 -2.67
CA ASP A 81 -27.77 7.20 -3.22
C ASP A 81 -29.14 7.24 -2.53
N GLU A 82 -29.73 6.09 -2.20
CA GLU A 82 -30.96 5.99 -1.40
C GLU A 82 -30.81 6.64 -0.01
N PHE A 83 -29.70 6.37 0.69
CA PHE A 83 -29.42 6.99 2.00
C PHE A 83 -29.22 8.51 1.92
N ILE A 84 -28.60 9.00 0.84
CA ILE A 84 -28.38 10.43 0.61
C ILE A 84 -29.70 11.13 0.29
N GLU A 85 -30.50 10.59 -0.63
CA GLU A 85 -31.81 11.13 -1.01
C GLU A 85 -32.83 11.03 0.14
N GLY A 86 -32.72 10.01 0.99
CA GLY A 86 -33.52 9.81 2.20
C GLY A 86 -33.28 10.85 3.31
N GLY A 87 -32.40 11.82 3.10
CA GLY A 87 -32.26 12.97 3.99
C GLY A 87 -31.35 12.74 5.20
N LEU A 88 -30.47 11.74 5.18
CA LEU A 88 -29.43 11.62 6.22
C LEU A 88 -28.40 12.75 6.13
N THR A 89 -28.05 13.16 4.91
CA THR A 89 -27.07 14.22 4.62
C THR A 89 -27.73 15.57 4.30
N SER A 90 -28.97 15.55 3.78
CA SER A 90 -29.76 16.74 3.43
C SER A 90 -30.77 17.11 4.52
N GLN A 91 -30.31 17.31 5.75
CA GLN A 91 -31.05 18.14 6.69
C GLN A 91 -30.41 19.51 6.69
N SER A 92 -30.97 20.41 5.87
CA SER A 92 -30.88 21.85 6.14
C SER A 92 -31.24 22.05 7.61
N GLU A 93 -30.36 22.69 8.38
CA GLU A 93 -30.53 22.90 9.83
C GLU A 93 -31.89 23.56 10.18
N GLU A 94 -32.52 24.22 9.20
CA GLU A 94 -33.83 24.85 9.29
C GLU A 94 -35.01 23.86 9.39
N ASP A 95 -34.96 22.69 8.74
CA ASP A 95 -36.02 21.67 8.83
C ASP A 95 -35.97 20.92 10.17
N SER A 96 -34.76 20.60 10.65
CA SER A 96 -34.59 19.99 11.98
C SER A 96 -35.09 20.92 13.10
N LEU A 97 -34.86 22.23 13.00
CA LEU A 97 -35.34 23.20 13.98
C LEU A 97 -36.86 23.44 13.90
N ALA A 98 -37.47 23.31 12.72
CA ALA A 98 -38.91 23.40 12.54
C ALA A 98 -39.64 22.19 13.17
N GLU A 99 -39.15 20.97 12.92
CA GLU A 99 -39.67 19.70 13.49
C GLU A 99 -39.50 19.61 15.01
N LEU A 100 -38.39 20.15 15.55
CA LEU A 100 -38.16 20.28 16.99
C LEU A 100 -39.10 21.32 17.65
N SER A 101 -39.61 22.29 16.89
CA SER A 101 -40.54 23.32 17.41
C SER A 101 -42.00 22.88 17.37
N SER A 102 -42.37 22.00 16.43
CA SER A 102 -43.75 21.48 16.28
C SER A 102 -44.04 20.25 17.13
N SER A 103 -43.01 19.63 17.69
CA SER A 103 -43.15 18.32 18.32
C SER A 103 -43.19 18.41 19.84
N ALA A 104 -44.37 18.17 20.39
CA ALA A 104 -44.51 17.57 21.72
C ALA A 104 -44.03 16.10 21.67
N GLN A 105 -42.79 15.85 21.25
CA GLN A 105 -42.20 14.51 21.21
C GLN A 105 -42.09 14.00 22.66
N HIS A 106 -42.63 12.82 22.93
CA HIS A 106 -42.32 12.13 24.18
C HIS A 106 -40.82 11.84 24.22
N GLN A 107 -40.19 11.96 25.40
CA GLN A 107 -38.75 11.68 25.57
C GLN A 107 -38.33 10.29 25.05
N ALA A 108 -39.27 9.34 25.02
CA ALA A 108 -39.05 8.01 24.45
C ALA A 108 -38.86 8.04 22.91
N ASP A 109 -39.64 8.85 22.19
CA ASP A 109 -39.62 8.92 20.73
C ASP A 109 -38.32 9.57 20.21
N ILE A 110 -37.82 10.60 20.92
CA ILE A 110 -36.54 11.27 20.62
C ILE A 110 -35.37 10.28 20.72
N GLY A 111 -35.40 9.41 21.73
CA GLY A 111 -34.36 8.39 21.91
C GLY A 111 -34.35 7.37 20.79
N THR A 112 -35.53 6.93 20.33
CA THR A 112 -35.67 6.02 19.19
C THR A 112 -35.21 6.66 17.89
N GLU A 113 -35.65 7.89 17.58
CA GLU A 113 -35.25 8.61 16.37
C GLU A 113 -33.74 8.84 16.30
N THR A 114 -33.12 9.22 17.43
CA THR A 114 -31.67 9.42 17.51
C THR A 114 -30.92 8.11 17.24
N PHE A 115 -31.37 7.00 17.86
CA PHE A 115 -30.76 5.69 17.66
C PHE A 115 -30.86 5.20 16.22
N ASP A 116 -32.03 5.36 15.60
CA ASP A 116 -32.24 4.96 14.20
C ASP A 116 -31.34 5.79 13.26
N ARG A 117 -31.20 7.10 13.51
CA ARG A 117 -30.29 7.96 12.75
C ARG A 117 -28.81 7.55 12.91
N GLU A 118 -28.35 7.29 14.14
CA GLU A 118 -26.98 6.83 14.38
C GLU A 118 -26.68 5.49 13.70
N ARG A 119 -27.67 4.58 13.71
CA ARG A 119 -27.59 3.31 13.01
C ARG A 119 -27.47 3.52 11.51
N ASP A 120 -28.32 4.36 10.92
CA ASP A 120 -28.32 4.60 9.49
C ASP A 120 -27.01 5.24 9.01
N VAL A 121 -26.45 6.18 9.78
CA VAL A 121 -25.11 6.75 9.53
C VAL A 121 -24.05 5.64 9.54
N SER A 122 -24.07 4.75 10.53
CA SER A 122 -23.10 3.65 10.62
C SER A 122 -23.19 2.69 9.42
N ILE A 123 -24.40 2.44 8.92
CA ILE A 123 -24.62 1.62 7.71
C ILE A 123 -24.07 2.34 6.48
N LEU A 124 -24.35 3.64 6.33
CA LEU A 124 -23.84 4.43 5.21
C LEU A 124 -22.31 4.44 5.17
N GLU A 125 -21.64 4.67 6.31
CA GLU A 125 -20.18 4.60 6.42
C GLU A 125 -19.61 3.25 5.96
N GLN A 126 -20.28 2.15 6.32
CA GLN A 126 -19.89 0.82 5.87
C GLN A 126 -20.07 0.65 4.36
N VAL A 127 -21.19 1.09 3.79
CA VAL A 127 -21.46 1.03 2.35
C VAL A 127 -20.44 1.84 1.57
N GLU A 128 -20.08 3.03 2.04
CA GLU A 128 -19.05 3.87 1.42
C GLU A 128 -17.66 3.22 1.45
N ALA A 129 -17.30 2.56 2.56
CA ALA A 129 -16.04 1.83 2.67
C ALA A 129 -16.00 0.64 1.70
N GLU A 130 -17.07 -0.14 1.62
CA GLU A 130 -17.19 -1.28 0.69
C GLU A 130 -17.15 -0.79 -0.77
N LEU A 131 -17.84 0.30 -1.10
CA LEU A 131 -17.82 0.91 -2.43
C LEU A 131 -16.40 1.33 -2.82
N ALA A 132 -15.67 1.98 -1.90
CA ALA A 132 -14.30 2.40 -2.14
C ALA A 132 -13.34 1.21 -2.40
N ASP A 133 -13.54 0.08 -1.70
CA ASP A 133 -12.77 -1.14 -1.91
C ASP A 133 -13.08 -1.78 -3.28
N VAL A 134 -14.35 -1.80 -3.70
CA VAL A 134 -14.76 -2.28 -5.03
C VAL A 134 -14.18 -1.40 -6.14
N GLU A 135 -14.29 -0.08 -6.03
CA GLU A 135 -13.70 0.84 -7.00
C GLU A 135 -12.18 0.68 -7.11
N LEU A 136 -11.52 0.44 -5.98
CA LEU A 136 -10.09 0.17 -5.98
C LEU A 136 -9.76 -1.14 -6.69
N ALA A 137 -10.53 -2.20 -6.45
CA ALA A 137 -10.36 -3.46 -7.14
C ALA A 137 -10.54 -3.31 -8.67
N LEU A 138 -11.56 -2.56 -9.10
CA LEU A 138 -11.78 -2.22 -10.51
C LEU A 138 -10.59 -1.46 -11.12
N ARG A 139 -10.10 -0.41 -10.44
CA ARG A 139 -8.89 0.33 -10.89
C ARG A 139 -7.68 -0.60 -11.03
N ARG A 140 -7.51 -1.55 -10.11
CA ARG A 140 -6.39 -2.49 -10.13
C ARG A 140 -6.52 -3.54 -11.24
N LEU A 141 -7.74 -3.88 -11.66
CA LEU A 141 -7.98 -4.69 -12.86
C LEU A 141 -7.56 -3.91 -14.12
N ASP A 142 -7.81 -2.60 -14.16
CA ASP A 142 -7.40 -1.74 -15.28
C ASP A 142 -5.88 -1.54 -15.34
N ASP A 143 -5.24 -1.37 -14.18
CA ASP A 143 -3.78 -1.23 -14.06
C ASP A 143 -3.02 -2.57 -14.22
N GLY A 144 -3.73 -3.70 -14.22
CA GLY A 144 -3.14 -5.04 -14.26
C GLY A 144 -2.39 -5.43 -12.98
N THR A 145 -2.65 -4.76 -11.86
CA THR A 145 -2.06 -5.03 -10.53
C THR A 145 -3.00 -5.81 -9.59
N TYR A 146 -4.13 -6.27 -10.13
CA TYR A 146 -5.08 -7.12 -9.43
C TYR A 146 -4.40 -8.38 -8.87
N GLY A 147 -4.79 -8.78 -7.65
CA GLY A 147 -4.20 -9.93 -6.97
C GLY A 147 -2.84 -9.69 -6.32
N THR A 148 -2.39 -8.44 -6.16
CA THR A 148 -1.16 -8.08 -5.43
C THR A 148 -1.47 -7.36 -4.11
N CYS A 149 -0.87 -7.75 -2.99
CA CYS A 149 -1.09 -7.07 -1.71
C CYS A 149 -0.54 -5.64 -1.72
N GLU A 150 -1.34 -4.65 -1.32
CA GLU A 150 -0.93 -3.24 -1.22
C GLU A 150 0.14 -2.99 -0.14
N ALA A 151 0.14 -3.77 0.94
CA ALA A 151 1.07 -3.57 2.05
C ALA A 151 2.46 -4.19 1.79
N CYS A 152 2.51 -5.40 1.26
CA CYS A 152 3.77 -6.15 1.13
C CYS A 152 4.18 -6.47 -0.32
N GLY A 153 3.32 -6.22 -1.30
CA GLY A 153 3.57 -6.53 -2.71
C GLY A 153 3.57 -8.02 -3.06
N ARG A 154 3.20 -8.91 -2.13
CA ARG A 154 3.06 -10.36 -2.40
C ARG A 154 1.75 -10.66 -3.12
N VAL A 155 1.69 -11.76 -3.86
CA VAL A 155 0.45 -12.22 -4.51
C VAL A 155 -0.57 -12.64 -3.45
N ILE A 156 -1.81 -12.22 -3.65
CA ILE A 156 -2.98 -12.63 -2.87
C ILE A 156 -3.43 -13.98 -3.41
N GLY A 157 -3.62 -14.98 -2.55
CA GLY A 157 -3.99 -16.32 -2.98
C GLY A 157 -5.35 -16.36 -3.69
N ASP A 158 -5.44 -17.12 -4.79
CA ASP A 158 -6.63 -17.22 -5.64
C ASP A 158 -7.90 -17.52 -4.83
N SER A 159 -7.86 -18.48 -3.91
CA SER A 159 -9.00 -18.84 -3.05
C SER A 159 -9.56 -17.68 -2.23
N ARG A 160 -8.74 -16.66 -1.93
CA ARG A 160 -9.18 -15.45 -1.25
C ARG A 160 -9.86 -14.49 -2.21
N LEU A 161 -9.33 -14.32 -3.42
CA LEU A 161 -9.94 -13.47 -4.44
C LEU A 161 -11.24 -14.08 -4.98
N GLU A 162 -11.35 -15.41 -5.00
CA GLU A 162 -12.61 -16.13 -5.29
C GLU A 162 -13.66 -15.87 -4.20
N ALA A 163 -13.26 -15.80 -2.94
CA ALA A 163 -14.17 -15.54 -1.81
C ALA A 163 -14.50 -14.06 -1.61
N LYS A 164 -13.52 -13.18 -1.85
CA LYS A 164 -13.58 -11.72 -1.68
C LYS A 164 -12.80 -11.05 -2.82
N PRO A 165 -13.44 -10.78 -3.96
CA PRO A 165 -12.79 -10.18 -5.12
C PRO A 165 -12.27 -8.76 -4.87
N GLU A 166 -12.83 -8.04 -3.90
CA GLU A 166 -12.43 -6.70 -3.46
C GLU A 166 -11.20 -6.69 -2.52
N ALA A 167 -10.62 -7.86 -2.22
CA ALA A 167 -9.54 -7.97 -1.23
C ALA A 167 -8.26 -7.20 -1.60
N ARG A 168 -7.89 -6.23 -0.75
CA ARG A 168 -6.70 -5.37 -0.92
C ARG A 168 -5.40 -5.97 -0.37
N PHE A 169 -5.52 -6.73 0.72
CA PHE A 169 -4.39 -7.27 1.47
C PHE A 169 -4.35 -8.80 1.44
N CYS A 170 -3.14 -9.36 1.58
CA CYS A 170 -2.95 -10.78 1.87
C CYS A 170 -3.42 -11.10 3.30
N LEU A 171 -3.63 -12.38 3.61
CA LEU A 171 -4.12 -12.81 4.94
C LEU A 171 -3.25 -12.31 6.10
N ASP A 172 -1.92 -12.34 5.93
CA ASP A 172 -1.00 -11.89 6.98
C ASP A 172 -1.16 -10.40 7.30
N ASP A 173 -1.25 -9.57 6.25
CA ASP A 173 -1.35 -8.12 6.39
C ASP A 173 -2.76 -7.68 6.77
N GLN A 174 -3.79 -8.39 6.32
CA GLN A 174 -5.16 -8.20 6.83
C GLN A 174 -5.21 -8.50 8.33
N ALA A 175 -4.66 -9.64 8.77
CA ALA A 175 -4.65 -9.99 10.18
C ALA A 175 -3.84 -8.98 11.03
N ARG A 176 -2.82 -8.33 10.44
CA ARG A 176 -2.11 -7.22 11.10
C ARG A 176 -3.01 -5.98 11.22
N ALA A 177 -3.63 -5.55 10.13
CA ALA A 177 -4.52 -4.39 10.12
C ALA A 177 -5.68 -4.55 11.14
N GLU A 178 -6.29 -5.74 11.20
CA GLU A 178 -7.38 -6.03 12.16
C GLU A 178 -6.91 -5.97 13.62
N ARG A 179 -5.67 -6.43 13.91
CA ARG A 179 -5.08 -6.31 15.25
C ARG A 179 -4.79 -4.86 15.63
N ASP A 180 -4.31 -4.07 14.67
CA ASP A 180 -4.00 -2.65 14.91
C ASP A 180 -5.27 -1.84 15.18
N VAL A 181 -6.36 -2.12 14.45
CA VAL A 181 -7.69 -1.52 14.69
C VAL A 181 -8.26 -1.89 16.06
N ARG A 182 -8.11 -3.15 16.50
CA ARG A 182 -8.59 -3.60 17.82
C ARG A 182 -7.77 -3.02 18.98
N GLY A 183 -6.62 -2.42 18.70
CA GLY A 183 -5.64 -1.97 19.69
C GLY A 183 -4.95 -3.15 20.40
N PRO A 184 -3.76 -2.95 20.97
CA PRO A 184 -3.11 -3.99 21.75
C PRO A 184 -4.01 -4.35 22.94
N SER A 185 -4.37 -5.63 23.08
CA SER A 185 -5.03 -6.13 24.27
C SER A 185 -4.16 -5.74 25.46
N ARG A 186 -4.60 -4.76 26.27
CA ARG A 186 -3.86 -4.36 27.47
C ARG A 186 -3.80 -5.58 28.38
N SER A 187 -2.66 -6.27 28.39
CA SER A 187 -2.36 -7.31 29.36
C SER A 187 -2.17 -6.63 30.71
N SER A 188 -3.18 -6.77 31.56
CA SER A 188 -3.19 -6.36 32.97
C SER A 188 -2.17 -7.10 33.81
#